data_AF-A0A2A2EMH8-F1
#
_entry.id   AF-A0A2A2EMH8-F1
#
_cell.length_a   1.000
_cell.length_b   1.000
_cell.length_c   1.000
_cell.angle_alpha   90.00
_cell.angle_beta   90.00
_cell.angle_gamma   90.00
#
_symmetry.space_group_name_H-M   'P 1'
#
loop_
_entity.id
_entity.type
_entity.pdbx_description
1 polymer ?
#
loop_
_entity_poly.entity_id
_entity_poly.type
_entity_poly.pdbx_seq_one_letter_code
_entity_poly.pdbx_strand_id
1 'polypeptide(L)'
;MATHHKADQPTLRSLTRRQWIRIASVCAAVGLVVAGGAATRSIYSHASATPTAQPTAYSISDEHAASRGNARDALDGEPTYVNVTINGKTRTVLGTNFTDVKSVLDAGDITLESGDTVEPSLKTKVDESTTITINRAGAKMETEESKIPFNTVKKETSSLPKGTEKVETEGQEGILERTNLVERSGDKVISTNTFASWVKKAPVEKVILVGTADPQPAAQPQPTTDTSAGSSSDSDNASKPASNNSIGTTAPVGEMQQWAHDYLLANGGTEADFTATVFIISHESGWSVTATNPSSGAYGLAQALPGSKMASHGADWATNYQTQLKWFWDYCKGRYGSIQGAYAFWQANHWY
;
A
#
# COMPACT_ATOMS: atom_id res chain seq x y z
N MET A 1 -9.57 47.35 51.06
CA MET A 1 -8.67 46.60 51.97
C MET A 1 -8.39 45.26 51.33
N ALA A 2 -7.12 44.93 51.16
CA ALA A 2 -6.61 43.81 50.39
C ALA A 2 -6.73 42.48 51.16
N THR A 3 -7.12 41.41 50.48
CA THR A 3 -6.99 40.03 50.96
C THR A 3 -5.78 39.40 50.28
N HIS A 4 -4.67 39.28 51.01
CA HIS A 4 -3.47 38.55 50.58
C HIS A 4 -3.58 37.08 50.98
N HIS A 5 -3.53 36.19 49.98
CA HIS A 5 -3.19 34.79 50.14
C HIS A 5 -1.71 34.64 50.52
N LYS A 6 -1.40 33.75 51.47
CA LYS A 6 -0.05 33.21 51.66
C LYS A 6 -0.10 31.71 51.47
N ALA A 7 0.52 31.26 50.37
CA ALA A 7 0.79 29.86 50.08
C ALA A 7 2.03 29.42 50.87
N ASP A 8 1.95 28.27 51.53
CA ASP A 8 3.09 27.61 52.16
C ASP A 8 3.99 26.98 51.08
N GLN A 9 5.29 27.21 51.20
CA GLN A 9 6.32 26.70 50.30
C GLN A 9 6.94 25.41 50.90
N PRO A 10 6.96 24.27 50.19
CA PRO A 10 7.66 23.09 50.67
C PRO A 10 9.18 23.24 50.50
N THR A 11 9.90 23.16 51.62
CA THR A 11 11.36 23.17 51.73
C THR A 11 12.02 21.88 51.21
N LEU A 12 13.21 22.01 50.61
CA LEU A 12 14.00 21.01 49.86
C LEU A 12 14.55 19.81 50.67
N ARG A 13 13.75 19.13 51.50
CA ARG A 13 14.18 17.90 52.22
C ARG A 13 13.24 16.70 52.10
N SER A 14 12.48 16.58 51.02
CA SER A 14 11.61 15.40 50.80
C SER A 14 11.55 14.90 49.35
N LEU A 15 12.68 14.88 48.64
CA LEU A 15 12.75 14.31 47.29
C LEU A 15 13.26 12.87 47.34
N THR A 16 12.52 11.98 46.68
CA THR A 16 12.83 10.54 46.65
C THR A 16 13.87 10.21 45.57
N ARG A 17 14.51 9.03 45.67
CA ARG A 17 15.57 8.55 44.75
C ARG A 17 15.18 8.59 43.26
N ARG A 18 13.89 8.57 42.93
CA ARG A 18 13.37 8.67 41.55
C ARG A 18 13.28 10.11 41.00
N GLN A 19 13.31 11.13 41.86
CA GLN A 19 13.34 12.54 41.44
C GLN A 19 14.77 13.03 41.16
N TRP A 20 15.79 12.45 41.82
CA TRP A 20 17.20 12.70 41.50
C TRP A 20 17.61 12.20 40.11
N ILE A 21 17.06 11.07 39.65
CA ILE A 21 17.37 10.50 38.34
C ILE A 21 16.86 11.40 37.19
N ARG A 22 15.80 12.18 37.41
CA ARG A 22 15.24 13.11 36.40
C ARG A 22 15.99 14.45 36.30
N ILE A 23 16.87 14.77 37.25
CA ILE A 23 17.71 15.99 37.22
C ILE A 23 19.07 15.71 36.55
N ALA A 24 19.54 14.46 36.59
CA ALA A 24 20.81 14.07 35.97
C ALA A 24 20.75 13.91 34.43
N SER A 25 19.56 13.83 33.83
CA SER A 25 19.39 13.59 32.38
C SER A 25 19.24 14.86 31.52
N VAL A 26 19.44 16.06 32.09
CA VAL A 26 19.38 17.35 31.34
C VAL A 26 20.79 17.93 31.06
N CYS A 27 21.89 17.26 31.42
CA CYS A 27 23.26 17.79 31.24
C CYS A 27 24.18 16.98 30.30
N ALA A 28 23.67 16.44 29.20
CA ALA A 28 24.52 15.91 28.12
C ALA A 28 24.08 16.42 26.73
N ALA A 29 23.75 17.71 26.67
CA ALA A 29 23.95 18.52 25.48
C ALA A 29 25.07 19.50 25.81
N VAL A 30 25.94 19.76 24.82
CA VAL A 30 27.14 20.61 24.83
C VAL A 30 28.47 19.87 25.08
N GLY A 31 29.19 19.59 23.99
CA GLY A 31 30.66 19.55 24.01
C GLY A 31 31.34 18.51 23.10
N LEU A 32 31.45 18.76 21.78
CA LEU A 32 32.75 18.80 21.07
C LEU A 32 32.59 19.18 19.59
N VAL A 33 33.20 20.31 19.23
CA VAL A 33 33.50 20.78 17.87
C VAL A 33 35.01 20.66 17.68
N VAL A 34 35.44 20.48 16.41
CA VAL A 34 36.80 20.67 15.83
C VAL A 34 37.57 19.38 15.48
N ALA A 35 37.59 18.98 14.19
CA ALA A 35 38.75 19.11 13.27
C ALA A 35 38.70 18.18 12.03
N GLY A 36 38.91 18.77 10.84
CA GLY A 36 39.43 18.13 9.61
C GLY A 36 38.37 17.66 8.60
N GLY A 37 38.20 18.17 7.38
CA GLY A 37 39.06 19.01 6.55
C GLY A 37 39.40 18.31 5.22
N ALA A 38 38.55 18.50 4.22
CA ALA A 38 38.79 18.45 2.76
C ALA A 38 39.45 17.23 2.10
N ALA A 39 38.75 16.63 1.11
CA ALA A 39 39.21 16.59 -0.29
C ALA A 39 38.12 15.98 -1.20
N THR A 40 37.59 16.79 -2.11
CA THR A 40 36.92 16.36 -3.33
C THR A 40 37.98 16.09 -4.41
N ARG A 41 37.81 15.04 -5.22
CA ARG A 41 38.20 15.05 -6.64
C ARG A 41 37.51 13.94 -7.43
N SER A 42 36.83 14.39 -8.47
CA SER A 42 36.20 13.66 -9.56
C SER A 42 37.22 12.80 -10.33
N ILE A 43 36.83 11.57 -10.69
CA ILE A 43 37.35 10.91 -11.89
C ILE A 43 36.18 10.27 -12.63
N TYR A 44 35.88 10.86 -13.78
CA TYR A 44 35.16 10.25 -14.89
C TYR A 44 35.93 9.01 -15.36
N SER A 45 35.26 7.86 -15.42
CA SER A 45 35.63 6.79 -16.35
C SER A 45 34.35 6.27 -17.00
N HIS A 46 34.13 6.67 -18.25
CA HIS A 46 33.24 5.96 -19.16
C HIS A 46 33.84 4.58 -19.44
N ALA A 47 33.12 3.53 -19.10
CA ALA A 47 33.36 2.20 -19.64
C ALA A 47 32.00 1.59 -20.04
N SER A 48 31.98 1.05 -21.24
CA SER A 48 30.83 0.73 -22.05
C SER A 48 29.92 -0.36 -21.47
N ALA A 49 28.64 -0.26 -21.83
CA ALA A 49 27.56 -1.14 -21.45
C ALA A 49 27.83 -2.64 -21.72
N THR A 50 27.45 -3.47 -20.75
CA THR A 50 27.03 -4.86 -20.93
C THR A 50 25.71 -4.99 -20.15
N PRO A 51 24.63 -5.56 -20.71
CA PRO A 51 23.32 -5.51 -20.09
C PRO A 51 23.30 -6.39 -18.83
N THR A 52 23.28 -5.77 -17.66
CA THR A 52 22.95 -6.44 -16.41
C THR A 52 21.45 -6.71 -16.40
N ALA A 53 21.10 -7.99 -16.41
CA ALA A 53 19.76 -8.47 -16.13
C ALA A 53 19.28 -7.87 -14.80
N GLN A 54 18.25 -7.02 -14.88
CA GLN A 54 17.55 -6.49 -13.73
C GLN A 54 16.79 -7.65 -13.07
N PRO A 55 16.92 -7.87 -11.75
CA PRO A 55 16.22 -8.96 -11.08
C PRO A 55 14.73 -8.62 -11.04
N THR A 56 13.96 -9.27 -11.92
CA THR A 56 12.50 -9.32 -11.85
C THR A 56 12.08 -10.02 -10.55
N ALA A 57 11.02 -9.50 -9.94
CA ALA A 57 10.43 -9.96 -8.68
C ALA A 57 10.50 -11.49 -8.49
N TYR A 58 11.09 -11.90 -7.37
CA TYR A 58 11.22 -13.29 -6.97
C TYR A 58 9.84 -13.89 -6.66
N SER A 59 9.28 -14.61 -7.63
CA SER A 59 8.36 -15.71 -7.38
C SER A 59 9.19 -16.96 -7.10
N ILE A 60 9.45 -17.28 -5.84
CA ILE A 60 9.91 -18.62 -5.45
C ILE A 60 9.01 -19.11 -4.34
N SER A 61 7.94 -19.80 -4.75
CA SER A 61 7.35 -20.85 -3.94
C SER A 61 8.20 -22.10 -4.19
N ASP A 62 9.24 -22.31 -3.38
CA ASP A 62 9.80 -23.66 -3.21
C ASP A 62 10.71 -23.77 -1.99
N GLU A 63 10.62 -24.94 -1.37
CA GLU A 63 11.01 -25.27 0.01
C GLU A 63 12.52 -25.49 0.22
N HIS A 64 13.37 -24.82 -0.57
CA HIS A 64 14.81 -24.89 -0.38
C HIS A 64 15.31 -23.57 0.18
N ALA A 65 15.78 -23.62 1.42
CA ALA A 65 16.63 -22.59 2.00
C ALA A 65 17.69 -22.18 0.97
N ALA A 66 17.50 -21.00 0.38
CA ALA A 66 18.52 -20.38 -0.44
C ALA A 66 19.66 -20.00 0.50
N SER A 67 20.58 -20.94 0.71
CA SER A 67 21.89 -20.72 1.30
C SER A 67 22.59 -19.68 0.43
N ARG A 68 22.47 -18.40 0.82
CA ARG A 68 23.30 -17.31 0.31
C ARG A 68 24.62 -17.33 1.09
N GLY A 69 25.36 -18.43 0.94
CA GLY A 69 26.68 -18.60 1.52
C GLY A 69 27.72 -17.73 0.81
N ASN A 70 28.55 -17.08 1.63
CA ASN A 70 29.94 -16.66 1.35
C ASN A 70 30.20 -15.22 0.88
N ALA A 71 29.36 -14.24 1.23
CA ALA A 71 29.69 -12.82 0.99
C ALA A 71 29.22 -11.82 2.07
N ARG A 72 29.03 -12.25 3.33
CA ARG A 72 28.64 -11.35 4.44
C ARG A 72 29.49 -11.49 5.70
N ASP A 73 30.74 -11.91 5.59
CA ASP A 73 31.66 -11.96 6.74
C ASP A 73 32.02 -10.59 7.36
N ALA A 74 31.39 -9.49 6.93
CA ALA A 74 31.55 -8.19 7.57
C ALA A 74 30.45 -7.18 7.16
N LEU A 75 29.20 -7.37 7.60
CA LEU A 75 28.22 -6.27 7.56
C LEU A 75 27.44 -6.22 8.88
N ASP A 76 27.87 -5.30 9.77
CA ASP A 76 27.11 -4.73 10.88
C ASP A 76 25.86 -3.98 10.37
N GLY A 77 25.01 -4.65 9.59
CA GLY A 77 23.73 -4.14 9.13
C GLY A 77 22.60 -4.69 9.98
N GLU A 78 21.77 -3.81 10.53
CA GLU A 78 20.52 -4.20 11.19
C GLU A 78 19.68 -5.09 10.25
N PRO A 79 19.03 -6.16 10.75
CA PRO A 79 18.31 -7.07 9.88
C PRO A 79 17.13 -6.34 9.26
N THR A 80 17.00 -6.42 7.93
CA THR A 80 15.91 -5.77 7.19
C THR A 80 14.68 -6.67 7.04
N TYR A 81 14.87 -7.96 7.29
CA TYR A 81 13.81 -8.97 7.26
C TYR A 81 14.17 -10.14 8.18
N VAL A 82 13.16 -10.82 8.72
CA VAL A 82 13.30 -12.08 9.47
C VAL A 82 12.13 -13.00 9.11
N ASN A 83 12.39 -14.29 8.93
CA ASN A 83 11.34 -15.27 8.63
C ASN A 83 10.68 -15.77 9.91
N VAL A 84 9.36 -15.83 9.91
CA VAL A 84 8.56 -16.39 11.00
C VAL A 84 7.68 -17.52 10.47
N THR A 85 7.88 -18.72 10.99
CA THR A 85 7.14 -19.93 10.65
C THR A 85 6.12 -20.23 11.73
N ILE A 86 4.84 -20.23 11.40
CA ILE A 86 3.75 -20.60 12.32
C ILE A 86 3.11 -21.90 11.83
N ASN A 87 3.18 -22.96 12.64
CA ASN A 87 2.66 -24.29 12.31
C ASN A 87 3.04 -24.77 10.89
N GLY A 88 4.30 -24.56 10.51
CA GLY A 88 4.88 -24.99 9.23
C GLY A 88 4.68 -24.03 8.05
N LYS A 89 3.91 -22.94 8.19
CA LYS A 89 3.81 -21.91 7.15
C LYS A 89 4.65 -20.69 7.51
N THR A 90 5.51 -20.29 6.58
CA THR A 90 6.43 -19.16 6.75
C THR A 90 5.80 -17.86 6.27
N ARG A 91 6.01 -16.79 7.03
CA ARG A 91 5.86 -15.40 6.59
C ARG A 91 7.12 -14.61 6.86
N THR A 92 7.45 -13.70 5.96
CA THR A 92 8.55 -12.75 6.14
C THR A 92 8.03 -11.53 6.88
N VAL A 93 8.72 -11.14 7.95
CA VAL A 93 8.48 -9.88 8.63
C VAL A 93 9.57 -8.90 8.19
N LEU A 94 9.16 -7.83 7.51
CA LEU A 94 10.04 -6.75 7.10
C LEU A 94 10.06 -5.65 8.16
N GLY A 95 11.23 -5.05 8.37
CA GLY A 95 11.39 -4.00 9.35
C GLY A 95 12.80 -3.47 9.39
N THR A 96 13.05 -2.58 10.33
CA THR A 96 14.38 -2.04 10.62
C THR A 96 14.54 -2.05 12.14
N ASN A 97 15.77 -2.21 12.63
CA ASN A 97 16.09 -2.31 14.07
C ASN A 97 15.51 -3.57 14.74
N PHE A 98 15.61 -4.72 14.09
CA PHE A 98 15.28 -5.98 14.76
C PHE A 98 16.36 -6.33 15.78
N THR A 99 16.06 -6.10 17.06
CA THR A 99 16.98 -6.36 18.16
C THR A 99 16.89 -7.79 18.67
N ASP A 100 15.68 -8.33 18.73
CA ASP A 100 15.40 -9.67 19.24
C ASP A 100 14.12 -10.27 18.63
N VAL A 101 13.87 -11.56 18.90
CA VAL A 101 12.67 -12.27 18.42
C VAL A 101 11.40 -11.51 18.75
N LYS A 102 11.29 -10.92 19.96
CA LYS A 102 10.12 -10.12 20.35
C LYS A 102 9.92 -8.92 19.41
N SER A 103 10.97 -8.19 19.07
CA SER A 103 10.88 -7.05 18.15
C SER A 103 10.38 -7.44 16.76
N VAL A 104 10.73 -8.64 16.29
CA VAL A 104 10.22 -9.19 15.02
C VAL A 104 8.73 -9.54 15.15
N LEU A 105 8.33 -10.20 16.24
CA LEU A 105 6.92 -10.53 16.45
C LEU A 105 6.06 -9.27 16.58
N ASP A 106 6.53 -8.25 17.31
CA ASP A 106 5.84 -6.96 17.45
C ASP A 106 5.69 -6.25 16.09
N ALA A 107 6.76 -6.20 15.28
CA ALA A 107 6.73 -5.57 13.97
C ALA A 107 5.86 -6.33 12.95
N GLY A 108 5.82 -7.66 13.09
CA GLY A 108 4.96 -8.53 12.29
C GLY A 108 3.52 -8.60 12.79
N ASP A 109 3.16 -7.87 13.84
CA ASP A 109 1.86 -7.96 14.49
C ASP A 109 1.47 -9.43 14.84
N ILE A 110 2.45 -10.18 15.36
CA ILE A 110 2.28 -11.57 15.81
C ILE A 110 2.10 -11.56 17.32
N THR A 111 0.87 -11.78 17.77
CA THR A 111 0.58 -11.99 19.19
C THR A 111 0.68 -13.48 19.53
N LEU A 112 1.53 -13.81 20.52
CA LEU A 112 1.62 -15.16 21.08
C LEU A 112 0.47 -15.42 22.05
N GLU A 113 -0.13 -16.59 21.95
CA GLU A 113 -1.22 -17.07 22.81
C GLU A 113 -0.71 -18.03 23.89
N SER A 114 -1.56 -18.28 24.89
CA SER A 114 -1.25 -19.22 25.96
C SER A 114 -1.17 -20.65 25.40
N GLY A 115 0.03 -21.24 25.42
CA GLY A 115 0.29 -22.57 24.86
C GLY A 115 1.14 -22.55 23.58
N ASP A 116 1.41 -21.36 23.03
CA ASP A 116 2.38 -21.21 21.95
C ASP A 116 3.79 -21.52 22.46
N THR A 117 4.55 -22.25 21.66
CA THR A 117 6.00 -22.38 21.83
C THR A 117 6.70 -21.57 20.76
N VAL A 118 7.71 -20.79 21.14
CA VAL A 118 8.50 -19.96 20.22
C VAL A 118 9.98 -20.31 20.34
N GLU A 119 10.60 -20.54 19.19
CA GLU A 119 12.03 -20.82 19.08
C GLU A 119 12.63 -20.01 17.92
N PRO A 120 13.72 -19.25 18.11
CA PRO A 120 14.44 -19.02 19.38
C PRO A 120 13.61 -18.23 20.41
N SER A 121 14.13 -18.12 21.65
CA SER A 121 13.45 -17.39 22.72
C SER A 121 13.18 -15.92 22.36
N LEU A 122 12.16 -15.31 22.98
CA LEU A 122 11.78 -13.91 22.74
C LEU A 122 12.92 -12.88 22.88
N LYS A 123 13.96 -13.18 23.66
CA LYS A 123 15.10 -12.28 23.91
C LYS A 123 16.32 -12.62 23.05
N THR A 124 16.23 -13.65 22.23
CA THR A 124 17.33 -14.05 21.34
C THR A 124 17.50 -12.96 20.28
N LYS A 125 18.74 -12.49 20.12
CA LYS A 125 19.08 -11.57 19.03
C LYS A 125 18.83 -12.23 17.69
N VAL A 126 18.37 -11.46 16.73
CA VAL A 126 17.99 -11.94 15.40
C VAL A 126 18.88 -11.32 14.35
N ASP A 127 19.09 -12.07 13.28
CA ASP A 127 19.67 -11.62 12.02
C ASP A 127 18.81 -12.11 10.85
N GLU A 128 19.18 -11.73 9.61
CA GLU A 128 18.43 -12.11 8.41
C GLU A 128 18.48 -13.61 8.09
N SER A 129 19.33 -14.39 8.78
CA SER A 129 19.36 -15.85 8.70
C SER A 129 18.48 -16.54 9.74
N THR A 130 18.02 -15.78 10.74
CA THR A 130 17.21 -16.30 11.83
C THR A 130 15.82 -16.69 11.32
N THR A 131 15.41 -17.93 11.59
CA THR A 131 14.03 -18.38 11.40
C THR A 131 13.38 -18.54 12.76
N ILE A 132 12.34 -17.76 13.02
CA ILE A 132 11.54 -17.86 14.24
C ILE A 132 10.42 -18.87 13.99
N THR A 133 10.39 -19.97 14.73
CA THR A 133 9.34 -20.98 14.66
C THR A 133 8.38 -20.81 15.83
N ILE A 134 7.10 -20.71 15.54
CA ILE A 134 6.02 -20.70 16.51
C ILE A 134 5.17 -21.96 16.27
N ASN A 135 5.08 -22.82 17.29
CA ASN A 135 4.11 -23.92 17.27
C ASN A 135 2.95 -23.57 18.20
N ARG A 136 1.77 -23.42 17.60
CA ARG A 136 0.48 -23.23 18.29
C ARG A 136 -0.23 -24.58 18.35
N ALA A 137 -0.22 -25.21 19.53
CA ALA A 137 -0.89 -26.48 19.74
C ALA A 137 -2.41 -26.34 19.51
N GLY A 138 -3.04 -27.33 18.86
CA GLY A 138 -4.49 -27.33 18.63
C GLY A 138 -4.99 -26.51 17.43
N ALA A 139 -4.16 -25.66 16.83
CA ALA A 139 -4.50 -24.89 15.65
C ALA A 139 -3.94 -25.49 14.36
N LYS A 140 -4.68 -25.40 13.26
CA LYS A 140 -4.28 -25.85 11.93
C LYS A 140 -4.32 -24.69 10.94
N MET A 141 -3.37 -24.69 10.02
CA MET A 141 -3.38 -23.75 8.90
C MET A 141 -4.34 -24.25 7.83
N GLU A 142 -5.28 -23.40 7.45
CA GLU A 142 -6.28 -23.67 6.42
C GLU A 142 -6.20 -22.60 5.35
N THR A 143 -6.12 -23.03 4.09
CA THR A 143 -6.18 -22.13 2.94
C THR A 143 -7.57 -22.17 2.33
N GLU A 144 -8.15 -21.01 2.11
CA GLU A 144 -9.40 -20.82 1.38
C GLU A 144 -9.19 -19.86 0.20
N GLU A 145 -9.87 -20.11 -0.91
CA GLU A 145 -9.95 -19.17 -2.02
C GLU A 145 -11.35 -18.53 -2.05
N SER A 146 -11.39 -17.22 -2.31
CA SER A 146 -12.64 -16.49 -2.51
C SER A 146 -12.55 -15.60 -3.74
N LYS A 147 -13.70 -15.32 -4.35
CA LYS A 147 -13.77 -14.53 -5.59
C LYS A 147 -13.73 -13.04 -5.27
N ILE A 148 -12.98 -12.29 -6.07
CA ILE A 148 -12.98 -10.82 -6.05
C ILE A 148 -13.86 -10.37 -7.23
N PRO A 149 -14.98 -9.67 -6.99
CA PRO A 149 -15.80 -9.14 -8.08
C PRO A 149 -15.02 -8.09 -8.89
N PHE A 150 -15.40 -7.90 -10.14
CA PHE A 150 -14.84 -6.84 -10.98
C PHE A 150 -15.74 -5.60 -11.01
N ASN A 151 -15.14 -4.44 -11.19
CA ASN A 151 -15.83 -3.18 -11.42
C ASN A 151 -16.15 -2.98 -12.91
N THR A 152 -17.13 -2.11 -13.19
CA THR A 152 -17.43 -1.66 -14.55
C THR A 152 -16.96 -0.22 -14.73
N VAL A 153 -16.18 0.01 -15.80
CA VAL A 153 -15.64 1.30 -16.19
C VAL A 153 -16.33 1.75 -17.48
N LYS A 154 -16.90 2.95 -17.48
CA LYS A 154 -17.47 3.58 -18.67
C LYS A 154 -16.48 4.57 -19.27
N LYS A 155 -16.24 4.47 -20.58
CA LYS A 155 -15.33 5.36 -21.30
C LYS A 155 -16.04 5.97 -22.50
N GLU A 156 -16.19 7.28 -22.48
CA GLU A 156 -16.78 8.02 -23.57
C GLU A 156 -15.90 7.96 -24.83
N THR A 157 -16.52 7.81 -26.00
CA THR A 157 -15.82 7.78 -27.30
C THR A 157 -16.65 8.42 -28.42
N SER A 158 -16.00 9.13 -29.32
CA SER A 158 -16.61 9.64 -30.55
C SER A 158 -16.57 8.63 -31.70
N SER A 159 -16.01 7.43 -31.49
CA SER A 159 -16.02 6.36 -32.49
C SER A 159 -17.37 5.64 -32.60
N LEU A 160 -18.28 5.90 -31.66
CA LEU A 160 -19.60 5.29 -31.58
C LEU A 160 -20.68 6.38 -31.62
N PRO A 161 -21.81 6.12 -32.33
CA PRO A 161 -22.96 7.03 -32.31
C PRO A 161 -23.45 7.30 -30.89
N LYS A 162 -23.92 8.52 -30.66
CA LYS A 162 -24.43 8.96 -29.37
C LYS A 162 -25.50 8.02 -28.83
N GLY A 163 -25.35 7.59 -27.58
CA GLY A 163 -26.29 6.69 -26.90
C GLY A 163 -26.12 5.20 -27.23
N THR A 164 -25.13 4.83 -28.03
CA THR A 164 -24.74 3.42 -28.20
C THR A 164 -23.68 3.02 -27.17
N GLU A 165 -23.74 1.78 -26.70
CA GLU A 165 -22.72 1.20 -25.82
C GLU A 165 -22.06 -0.01 -26.50
N LYS A 166 -20.76 -0.19 -26.29
CA LYS A 166 -20.01 -1.36 -26.76
C LYS A 166 -19.05 -1.84 -25.69
N VAL A 167 -19.06 -3.14 -25.38
CA VAL A 167 -18.05 -3.72 -24.51
C VAL A 167 -16.71 -3.74 -25.25
N GLU A 168 -15.69 -3.09 -24.68
CA GLU A 168 -14.31 -3.12 -25.16
C GLU A 168 -13.51 -4.23 -24.48
N THR A 169 -13.69 -4.40 -23.17
CA THR A 169 -13.03 -5.45 -22.38
C THR A 169 -14.06 -6.15 -21.51
N GLU A 170 -14.10 -7.48 -21.58
CA GLU A 170 -14.93 -8.29 -20.70
C GLU A 170 -14.33 -8.37 -19.29
N GLY A 171 -15.18 -8.19 -18.29
CA GLY A 171 -14.78 -8.28 -16.88
C GLY A 171 -14.49 -9.72 -16.47
N GLN A 172 -13.53 -9.90 -15.57
CA GLN A 172 -13.20 -11.21 -15.01
C GLN A 172 -13.03 -11.12 -13.50
N GLU A 173 -13.60 -12.09 -12.78
CA GLU A 173 -13.38 -12.20 -11.34
C GLU A 173 -11.91 -12.48 -11.03
N GLY A 174 -11.44 -11.84 -9.96
CA GLY A 174 -10.17 -12.14 -9.32
C GLY A 174 -10.32 -13.25 -8.29
N ILE A 175 -9.19 -13.63 -7.69
CA ILE A 175 -9.10 -14.65 -6.63
C ILE A 175 -8.28 -14.08 -5.48
N LEU A 176 -8.89 -14.05 -4.29
CA LEU A 176 -8.23 -13.79 -3.03
C LEU A 176 -7.92 -15.13 -2.36
N GLU A 177 -6.65 -15.40 -2.08
CA GLU A 177 -6.23 -16.54 -1.27
C GLU A 177 -6.05 -16.06 0.17
N ARG A 178 -6.68 -16.76 1.12
CA ARG A 178 -6.55 -16.48 2.54
C ARG A 178 -6.08 -17.73 3.27
N THR A 179 -5.01 -17.58 4.04
CA THR A 179 -4.57 -18.59 5.00
C THR A 179 -4.97 -18.16 6.40
N ASN A 180 -5.77 -18.99 7.06
CA ASN A 180 -6.20 -18.81 8.45
C ASN A 180 -5.51 -19.85 9.35
N LEU A 181 -5.12 -19.43 10.54
CA LEU A 181 -4.79 -20.31 11.66
C LEU A 181 -6.07 -20.59 12.42
N VAL A 182 -6.60 -21.81 12.28
CA VAL A 182 -7.91 -22.22 12.77
C VAL A 182 -7.73 -23.20 13.93
N GLU A 183 -8.23 -22.84 15.10
CA GLU A 183 -8.33 -23.74 16.25
C GLU A 183 -9.71 -24.40 16.27
N ARG A 184 -9.75 -25.73 16.45
CA ARG A 184 -11.01 -26.49 16.54
C ARG A 184 -11.07 -27.36 17.79
N SER A 185 -12.28 -27.51 18.30
CA SER A 185 -12.64 -28.59 19.23
C SER A 185 -13.64 -29.50 18.53
N GLY A 186 -13.17 -30.67 18.07
CA GLY A 186 -13.92 -31.51 17.15
C GLY A 186 -14.14 -30.79 15.82
N ASP A 187 -15.39 -30.72 15.37
CA ASP A 187 -15.76 -30.04 14.11
C ASP A 187 -16.03 -28.53 14.27
N LYS A 188 -16.07 -28.02 15.52
CA LYS A 188 -16.38 -26.62 15.80
C LYS A 188 -15.12 -25.76 15.78
N VAL A 189 -15.11 -24.72 14.95
CA VAL A 189 -14.11 -23.64 14.99
C VAL A 189 -14.28 -22.85 16.29
N ILE A 190 -13.22 -22.81 17.10
CA ILE A 190 -13.15 -22.04 18.35
C ILE A 190 -12.53 -20.66 18.09
N SER A 191 -11.45 -20.62 17.30
CA SER A 191 -10.73 -19.40 16.95
C SER A 191 -10.26 -19.47 15.50
N THR A 192 -10.25 -18.32 14.83
CA THR A 192 -9.66 -18.16 13.49
C THR A 192 -8.87 -16.87 13.47
N ASN A 193 -7.60 -16.94 13.06
CA ASN A 193 -6.76 -15.76 12.88
C ASN A 193 -6.21 -15.76 11.45
N THR A 194 -6.39 -14.67 10.71
CA THR A 194 -5.85 -14.55 9.36
C THR A 194 -4.35 -14.35 9.42
N PHE A 195 -3.60 -15.32 8.92
CA PHE A 195 -2.14 -15.28 8.87
C PHE A 195 -1.63 -14.56 7.63
N ALA A 196 -2.29 -14.81 6.50
CA ALA A 196 -1.95 -14.21 5.22
C ALA A 196 -3.22 -14.10 4.37
N SER A 197 -3.33 -13.01 3.61
CA SER A 197 -4.38 -12.84 2.61
C SER A 197 -3.87 -11.93 1.51
N TRP A 198 -3.85 -12.42 0.27
CA TRP A 198 -3.34 -11.67 -0.88
C TRP A 198 -4.15 -11.97 -2.13
N VAL A 199 -4.06 -11.05 -3.08
CA VAL A 199 -4.66 -11.21 -4.41
C VAL A 199 -3.83 -12.21 -5.20
N LYS A 200 -4.34 -13.43 -5.36
CA LYS A 200 -3.72 -14.48 -6.19
C LYS A 200 -3.91 -14.18 -7.68
N LYS A 201 -5.08 -13.65 -8.03
CA LYS A 201 -5.41 -13.16 -9.37
C LYS A 201 -6.20 -11.86 -9.22
N ALA A 202 -5.70 -10.77 -9.79
CA ALA A 202 -6.45 -9.51 -9.77
C ALA A 202 -7.71 -9.61 -10.65
N PRO A 203 -8.82 -8.95 -10.25
CA PRO A 203 -9.99 -8.84 -11.12
C PRO A 203 -9.64 -7.98 -12.35
N VAL A 204 -10.26 -8.32 -13.49
CA VAL A 204 -10.18 -7.50 -14.71
C VAL A 204 -11.46 -6.70 -14.80
N GLU A 205 -11.35 -5.38 -14.88
CA GLU A 205 -12.51 -4.50 -15.00
C GLU A 205 -13.23 -4.70 -16.34
N LYS A 206 -14.57 -4.58 -16.32
CA LYS A 206 -15.37 -4.54 -17.54
C LYS A 206 -15.37 -3.14 -18.11
N VAL A 207 -14.85 -2.95 -19.31
CA VAL A 207 -14.80 -1.63 -19.96
C VAL A 207 -15.91 -1.52 -21.00
N ILE A 208 -16.79 -0.53 -20.82
CA ILE A 208 -17.89 -0.20 -21.74
C ILE A 208 -17.59 1.15 -22.39
N LEU A 209 -17.46 1.15 -23.71
CA LEU A 209 -17.41 2.37 -24.50
C LEU A 209 -18.81 2.95 -24.66
N VAL A 210 -18.97 4.22 -24.32
CA VAL A 210 -20.22 4.98 -24.48
C VAL A 210 -20.05 5.97 -25.63
N GLY A 211 -20.95 5.91 -26.61
CA GLY A 211 -20.87 6.74 -27.80
C GLY A 211 -21.30 8.18 -27.53
N THR A 212 -20.53 9.12 -28.08
CA THR A 212 -20.74 10.58 -28.00
C THR A 212 -20.85 11.25 -29.36
N ALA A 213 -20.68 10.51 -30.47
CA ALA A 213 -20.76 11.10 -31.80
C ALA A 213 -22.20 11.53 -32.10
N ASP A 214 -22.43 12.84 -32.21
CA ASP A 214 -23.72 13.34 -32.66
C ASP A 214 -24.03 12.80 -34.07
N PRO A 215 -25.31 12.59 -34.41
CA PRO A 215 -25.69 12.14 -35.75
C PRO A 215 -25.13 13.11 -36.78
N GLN A 216 -24.27 12.61 -37.67
CA GLN A 216 -23.82 13.42 -38.80
C GLN A 216 -25.07 13.81 -39.61
N PRO A 217 -25.30 15.10 -39.91
CA PRO A 217 -26.42 15.51 -40.74
C PRO A 217 -26.38 14.68 -42.03
N ALA A 218 -27.51 14.06 -42.38
CA ALA A 218 -27.62 13.36 -43.66
C ALA A 218 -27.14 14.33 -44.75
N ALA A 219 -26.15 13.90 -45.54
CA ALA A 219 -25.65 14.71 -46.65
C ALA A 219 -26.84 15.10 -47.51
N GLN A 220 -27.24 16.38 -47.46
CA GLN A 220 -28.22 16.91 -48.39
C GLN A 220 -27.61 16.76 -49.80
N PRO A 221 -28.40 16.41 -50.83
CA PRO A 221 -27.90 16.39 -52.20
C PRO A 221 -27.27 17.76 -52.50
N GLN A 222 -25.98 17.77 -52.85
CA GLN A 222 -25.30 18.99 -53.28
C GLN A 222 -26.09 19.65 -54.42
N PRO A 223 -26.48 20.93 -54.31
CA PRO A 223 -26.77 21.72 -55.49
C PRO A 223 -25.44 21.98 -56.21
N THR A 224 -25.30 21.50 -57.44
CA THR A 224 -24.22 21.92 -58.34
C THR A 224 -24.42 23.39 -58.66
N THR A 225 -23.58 24.28 -58.14
CA THR A 225 -23.49 25.66 -58.63
C THR A 225 -22.02 26.08 -58.71
N ASP A 226 -21.62 26.43 -59.92
CA ASP A 226 -20.34 27.05 -60.26
C ASP A 226 -20.21 28.46 -59.63
N THR A 227 -18.94 28.86 -59.42
CA THR A 227 -18.43 30.26 -59.38
C THR A 227 -18.13 30.89 -58.02
N SER A 228 -16.82 30.93 -57.74
CA SER A 228 -15.95 32.04 -57.25
C SER A 228 -16.24 32.84 -55.97
N ALA A 229 -15.25 32.75 -55.08
CA ALA A 229 -14.59 33.79 -54.28
C ALA A 229 -15.42 34.69 -53.35
N GLY A 230 -15.16 34.54 -52.04
CA GLY A 230 -15.53 35.52 -51.01
C GLY A 230 -14.96 35.13 -49.64
N SER A 231 -13.87 35.79 -49.26
CA SER A 231 -13.19 35.67 -47.96
C SER A 231 -14.02 36.34 -46.86
N SER A 232 -14.23 35.67 -45.73
CA SER A 232 -14.21 36.30 -44.39
C SER A 232 -14.10 35.22 -43.31
N SER A 233 -13.17 35.48 -42.39
CA SER A 233 -12.77 34.62 -41.29
C SER A 233 -13.38 35.19 -40.02
N ASP A 234 -14.30 34.45 -39.41
CA ASP A 234 -14.66 34.60 -38.00
C ASP A 234 -14.45 33.23 -37.35
N SER A 235 -13.39 33.14 -36.54
CA SER A 235 -13.05 31.96 -35.77
C SER A 235 -13.58 32.14 -34.36
N ASP A 236 -14.84 31.74 -34.16
CA ASP A 236 -15.35 31.43 -32.82
C ASP A 236 -14.61 30.19 -32.30
N ASN A 237 -13.57 30.46 -31.51
CA ASN A 237 -12.81 29.46 -30.77
C ASN A 237 -13.65 28.94 -29.61
N ALA A 238 -14.70 28.17 -29.93
CA ALA A 238 -15.36 27.29 -28.97
C ALA A 238 -14.39 26.16 -28.65
N SER A 239 -13.71 26.33 -27.52
CA SER A 239 -12.76 25.39 -26.91
C SER A 239 -13.25 23.96 -27.04
N LYS A 240 -12.70 23.24 -28.02
CA LYS A 240 -12.71 21.78 -28.10
C LYS A 240 -12.22 21.26 -26.74
N PRO A 241 -13.00 20.48 -25.97
CA PRO A 241 -12.47 19.90 -24.76
C PRO A 241 -11.30 19.02 -25.22
N ALA A 242 -10.14 19.28 -24.62
CA ALA A 242 -8.97 18.46 -24.82
C ALA A 242 -9.41 17.00 -24.65
N SER A 243 -9.05 16.16 -25.60
CA SER A 243 -9.10 14.72 -25.47
C SER A 243 -8.19 14.34 -24.31
N ASN A 244 -8.71 14.43 -23.08
CA ASN A 244 -8.08 13.87 -21.91
C ASN A 244 -8.00 12.38 -22.17
N ASN A 245 -6.83 11.80 -21.94
CA ASN A 245 -6.64 10.36 -21.73
C ASN A 245 -7.50 9.94 -20.51
N SER A 246 -8.81 9.93 -20.68
CA SER A 246 -9.75 9.54 -19.65
C SER A 246 -9.62 8.04 -19.46
N ILE A 247 -9.21 7.64 -18.26
CA ILE A 247 -9.20 6.24 -17.84
C ILE A 247 -10.63 5.70 -17.60
N GLY A 248 -11.66 6.53 -17.83
CA GLY A 248 -13.07 6.20 -17.66
C GLY A 248 -13.58 6.48 -16.26
N THR A 249 -14.89 6.31 -16.10
CA THR A 249 -15.61 6.46 -14.83
C THR A 249 -16.01 5.10 -14.30
N THR A 250 -15.57 4.79 -13.08
CA THR A 250 -15.88 3.53 -12.40
C THR A 250 -17.16 3.66 -11.59
N ALA A 251 -18.08 2.71 -11.74
CA ALA A 251 -19.21 2.60 -10.82
C ALA A 251 -18.74 1.99 -9.49
N PRO A 252 -18.95 2.66 -8.34
CA PRO A 252 -18.61 2.09 -7.03
C PRO A 252 -19.44 0.84 -6.74
N VAL A 253 -18.82 -0.19 -6.14
CA VAL A 253 -19.51 -1.40 -5.67
C VAL A 253 -19.40 -1.57 -4.16
N GLY A 254 -20.55 -1.74 -3.50
CA GLY A 254 -20.62 -1.90 -2.05
C GLY A 254 -20.33 -0.63 -1.25
N GLU A 255 -20.52 -0.71 0.06
CA GLU A 255 -20.44 0.44 0.98
C GLU A 255 -19.05 1.09 0.98
N MET A 256 -17.98 0.27 0.97
CA MET A 256 -16.62 0.78 1.10
C MET A 256 -16.21 1.62 -0.11
N GLN A 257 -16.50 1.15 -1.33
CA GLN A 257 -16.20 1.92 -2.53
C GLN A 257 -17.14 3.11 -2.68
N GLN A 258 -18.41 2.99 -2.28
CA GLN A 258 -19.33 4.12 -2.28
C GLN A 258 -18.83 5.23 -1.36
N TRP A 259 -18.43 4.89 -0.13
CA TRP A 259 -17.83 5.86 0.79
C TRP A 259 -16.54 6.46 0.21
N ALA A 260 -15.70 5.64 -0.41
CA ALA A 260 -14.45 6.09 -1.02
C ALA A 260 -14.70 7.10 -2.15
N HIS A 261 -15.69 6.83 -3.01
CA HIS A 261 -16.15 7.72 -4.08
C HIS A 261 -16.64 9.06 -3.53
N ASP A 262 -17.62 9.01 -2.63
CA ASP A 262 -18.24 10.21 -2.05
C ASP A 262 -17.22 11.07 -1.30
N TYR A 263 -16.38 10.44 -0.48
CA TYR A 263 -15.34 11.14 0.28
C TYR A 263 -14.34 11.80 -0.67
N LEU A 264 -13.87 11.09 -1.69
CA LEU A 264 -12.86 11.59 -2.60
C LEU A 264 -13.38 12.81 -3.39
N LEU A 265 -14.62 12.75 -3.91
CA LEU A 265 -15.24 13.87 -4.60
C LEU A 265 -15.48 15.07 -3.67
N ALA A 266 -15.96 14.83 -2.44
CA ALA A 266 -16.19 15.89 -1.46
C ALA A 266 -14.89 16.61 -1.04
N ASN A 267 -13.73 15.97 -1.22
CA ASN A 267 -12.41 16.50 -0.86
C ASN A 267 -11.58 16.93 -2.09
N GLY A 268 -12.24 17.20 -3.22
CA GLY A 268 -11.61 17.78 -4.40
C GLY A 268 -10.89 16.79 -5.32
N GLY A 269 -11.08 15.50 -5.10
CA GLY A 269 -10.70 14.47 -6.07
C GLY A 269 -11.70 14.36 -7.21
N THR A 270 -11.35 13.58 -8.23
CA THR A 270 -12.13 13.43 -9.47
C THR A 270 -12.64 12.01 -9.68
N GLU A 271 -13.56 11.82 -10.63
CA GLU A 271 -13.98 10.47 -11.08
C GLU A 271 -12.78 9.63 -11.57
N ALA A 272 -11.80 10.27 -12.22
CA ALA A 272 -10.58 9.58 -12.62
C ALA A 272 -9.76 9.13 -11.41
N ASP A 273 -9.68 9.93 -10.35
CA ASP A 273 -8.99 9.54 -9.11
C ASP A 273 -9.68 8.39 -8.39
N PHE A 274 -11.02 8.35 -8.44
CA PHE A 274 -11.76 7.19 -7.94
C PHE A 274 -11.49 5.95 -8.79
N THR A 275 -11.57 6.03 -10.13
CA THR A 275 -11.22 4.92 -11.03
C THR A 275 -9.81 4.40 -10.77
N ALA A 276 -8.82 5.28 -10.62
CA ALA A 276 -7.45 4.90 -10.28
C ALA A 276 -7.34 4.25 -8.90
N THR A 277 -8.08 4.76 -7.90
CA THR A 277 -8.15 4.15 -6.56
C THR A 277 -8.70 2.73 -6.63
N VAL A 278 -9.82 2.52 -7.34
CA VAL A 278 -10.43 1.20 -7.50
C VAL A 278 -9.48 0.24 -8.18
N PHE A 279 -8.84 0.68 -9.25
CA PHE A 279 -7.89 -0.14 -9.97
C PHE A 279 -6.74 -0.60 -9.06
N ILE A 280 -6.06 0.33 -8.39
CA ILE A 280 -4.90 0.01 -7.54
C ILE A 280 -5.34 -0.91 -6.40
N ILE A 281 -6.32 -0.52 -5.59
CA ILE A 281 -6.73 -1.28 -4.40
C ILE A 281 -7.24 -2.68 -4.76
N SER A 282 -7.87 -2.86 -5.91
CA SER A 282 -8.32 -4.18 -6.37
C SER A 282 -7.14 -5.11 -6.69
N HIS A 283 -6.04 -4.58 -7.20
CA HIS A 283 -4.82 -5.35 -7.46
C HIS A 283 -4.01 -5.62 -6.18
N GLU A 284 -3.96 -4.64 -5.27
CA GLU A 284 -3.16 -4.74 -4.05
C GLU A 284 -3.79 -5.69 -3.00
N SER A 285 -5.10 -5.55 -2.78
CA SER A 285 -5.78 -6.24 -1.66
C SER A 285 -7.11 -6.87 -2.03
N GLY A 286 -7.62 -6.64 -3.24
CA GLY A 286 -8.97 -7.05 -3.62
C GLY A 286 -10.03 -6.41 -2.73
N TRP A 287 -9.75 -5.20 -2.21
CA TRP A 287 -10.58 -4.49 -1.23
C TRP A 287 -10.70 -5.17 0.16
N SER A 288 -9.75 -6.04 0.54
CA SER A 288 -9.68 -6.62 1.88
C SER A 288 -8.88 -5.74 2.85
N VAL A 289 -9.56 -5.15 3.84
CA VAL A 289 -9.00 -4.25 4.87
C VAL A 289 -7.91 -4.92 5.72
N THR A 290 -7.96 -6.25 5.81
CA THR A 290 -7.01 -7.07 6.59
C THR A 290 -6.08 -7.90 5.71
N ALA A 291 -6.01 -7.60 4.40
CA ALA A 291 -5.06 -8.25 3.49
C ALA A 291 -3.64 -8.16 4.05
N THR A 292 -2.95 -9.28 4.14
CA THR A 292 -1.58 -9.36 4.66
C THR A 292 -0.76 -10.22 3.72
N ASN A 293 0.20 -9.63 3.03
CA ASN A 293 1.09 -10.37 2.15
C ASN A 293 2.05 -11.24 2.99
N PRO A 294 2.11 -12.56 2.78
CA PRO A 294 2.94 -13.45 3.58
C PRO A 294 4.44 -13.19 3.39
N SER A 295 4.87 -12.75 2.21
CA SER A 295 6.28 -12.62 1.86
C SER A 295 6.87 -11.24 2.18
N SER A 296 6.03 -10.22 2.35
CA SER A 296 6.48 -8.86 2.65
C SER A 296 5.91 -8.29 3.96
N GLY A 297 4.84 -8.87 4.51
CA GLY A 297 4.12 -8.27 5.63
C GLY A 297 3.38 -6.98 5.27
N ALA A 298 3.25 -6.65 3.98
CA ALA A 298 2.45 -5.53 3.51
C ALA A 298 0.98 -5.71 3.93
N TYR A 299 0.34 -4.63 4.41
CA TYR A 299 -0.93 -4.72 5.11
C TYR A 299 -2.02 -3.79 4.59
N GLY A 300 -3.25 -4.29 4.59
CA GLY A 300 -4.47 -3.54 4.37
C GLY A 300 -4.73 -3.20 2.90
N LEU A 301 -5.67 -2.29 2.67
CA LEU A 301 -6.18 -1.95 1.34
C LEU A 301 -5.07 -1.55 0.37
N ALA A 302 -4.16 -0.74 0.87
CA ALA A 302 -3.04 -0.15 0.14
C ALA A 302 -1.78 -1.03 0.15
N GLN A 303 -1.78 -2.16 0.87
CA GLN A 303 -0.59 -2.98 1.11
C GLN A 303 0.58 -2.13 1.66
N ALA A 304 0.31 -1.36 2.72
CA ALA A 304 1.28 -0.48 3.36
C ALA A 304 2.38 -1.29 4.06
N LEU A 305 3.64 -0.83 3.92
CA LEU A 305 4.81 -1.50 4.47
C LEU A 305 5.71 -0.56 5.30
N PRO A 306 5.79 -0.72 6.64
CA PRO A 306 4.91 -1.52 7.48
C PRO A 306 3.50 -0.90 7.55
N GLY A 307 2.49 -1.73 7.84
CA GLY A 307 1.09 -1.30 8.00
C GLY A 307 0.90 -0.16 9.02
N SER A 308 1.73 -0.14 10.07
CA SER A 308 1.72 0.86 11.13
C SER A 308 1.94 2.31 10.65
N LYS A 309 2.42 2.52 9.43
CA LYS A 309 2.46 3.87 8.80
C LYS A 309 1.08 4.53 8.73
N MET A 310 0.02 3.72 8.62
CA MET A 310 -1.37 4.19 8.59
C MET A 310 -1.84 4.75 9.93
N ALA A 311 -1.12 4.50 11.03
CA ALA A 311 -1.43 5.07 12.36
C ALA A 311 -1.39 6.60 12.39
N SER A 312 -0.70 7.22 11.43
CA SER A 312 -0.70 8.67 11.22
C SER A 312 -2.10 9.26 10.93
N HIS A 313 -3.04 8.43 10.44
CA HIS A 313 -4.39 8.85 10.07
C HIS A 313 -5.47 8.37 11.03
N GLY A 314 -5.13 7.47 11.96
CA GLY A 314 -6.05 6.95 12.97
C GLY A 314 -5.46 5.75 13.72
N ALA A 315 -5.71 5.68 15.02
CA ALA A 315 -5.25 4.54 15.84
C ALA A 315 -5.94 3.21 15.47
N ASP A 316 -7.08 3.29 14.78
CA ASP A 316 -7.90 2.18 14.29
C ASP A 316 -7.51 1.70 12.88
N TRP A 317 -6.33 2.13 12.37
CA TRP A 317 -5.86 1.86 11.02
C TRP A 317 -5.89 0.39 10.60
N ALA A 318 -5.72 -0.54 11.54
CA ALA A 318 -5.69 -1.96 11.23
C ALA A 318 -7.03 -2.45 10.67
N THR A 319 -8.15 -1.93 11.16
CA THR A 319 -9.48 -2.45 10.82
C THR A 319 -10.41 -1.44 10.17
N ASN A 320 -10.04 -0.15 10.14
CA ASN A 320 -10.87 0.90 9.58
C ASN A 320 -10.46 1.24 8.14
N TYR A 321 -11.30 0.85 7.17
CA TYR A 321 -11.09 1.15 5.75
C TYR A 321 -10.96 2.65 5.47
N GLN A 322 -11.66 3.50 6.23
CA GLN A 322 -11.61 4.95 6.05
C GLN A 322 -10.24 5.50 6.41
N THR A 323 -9.65 5.00 7.50
CA THR A 323 -8.31 5.36 7.94
C THR A 323 -7.27 4.93 6.90
N GLN A 324 -7.39 3.69 6.39
CA GLN A 324 -6.47 3.16 5.38
C GLN A 324 -6.56 3.93 4.04
N LEU A 325 -7.77 4.25 3.57
CA LEU A 325 -7.96 5.00 2.33
C LEU A 325 -7.47 6.44 2.43
N LYS A 326 -7.70 7.11 3.55
CA LYS A 326 -7.15 8.47 3.79
C LYS A 326 -5.63 8.46 3.74
N TRP A 327 -4.99 7.49 4.42
CA TRP A 327 -3.54 7.32 4.34
C TRP A 327 -3.06 7.02 2.91
N PHE A 328 -3.77 6.16 2.18
CA PHE A 328 -3.44 5.82 0.79
C PHE A 328 -3.44 7.05 -0.12
N TRP A 329 -4.47 7.89 -0.05
CA TRP A 329 -4.54 9.08 -0.90
C TRP A 329 -3.44 10.10 -0.57
N ASP A 330 -3.13 10.30 0.72
CA ASP A 330 -2.03 11.16 1.14
C ASP A 330 -0.67 10.58 0.74
N TYR A 331 -0.49 9.26 0.84
CA TYR A 331 0.70 8.57 0.34
C TYR A 331 0.87 8.76 -1.17
N CYS A 332 -0.20 8.57 -1.94
CA CYS A 332 -0.20 8.76 -3.39
C CYS A 332 0.22 10.18 -3.77
N LYS A 333 -0.37 11.17 -3.09
CA LYS A 333 -0.04 12.59 -3.28
C LYS A 333 1.42 12.90 -2.92
N GLY A 334 1.91 12.37 -1.80
CA GLY A 334 3.29 12.61 -1.35
C GLY A 334 4.36 11.94 -2.22
N ARG A 335 4.10 10.72 -2.70
CA ARG A 335 5.11 9.88 -3.37
C ARG A 335 5.07 9.95 -4.90
N TYR A 336 3.90 10.17 -5.49
CA TYR A 336 3.71 10.24 -6.96
C TYR A 336 3.11 11.57 -7.41
N GLY A 337 2.88 12.51 -6.49
CA GLY A 337 2.27 13.81 -6.76
C GLY A 337 0.74 13.78 -6.84
N SER A 338 0.14 12.65 -7.23
CA SER A 338 -1.31 12.45 -7.30
C SER A 338 -1.69 10.97 -7.36
N ILE A 339 -2.99 10.67 -7.23
CA ILE A 339 -3.53 9.32 -7.40
C ILE A 339 -3.36 8.86 -8.86
N GLN A 340 -3.55 9.75 -9.83
CA GLN A 340 -3.23 9.46 -11.24
C GLN A 340 -1.74 9.16 -11.46
N GLY A 341 -0.85 9.85 -10.75
CA GLY A 341 0.59 9.58 -10.79
C GLY A 341 0.92 8.18 -10.28
N ALA A 342 0.28 7.75 -9.19
CA ALA A 342 0.40 6.40 -8.65
C ALA A 342 -0.10 5.35 -9.66
N TYR A 343 -1.26 5.60 -10.29
CA TYR A 343 -1.82 4.72 -11.30
C TYR A 343 -0.90 4.58 -12.52
N ALA A 344 -0.41 5.69 -13.08
CA ALA A 344 0.51 5.67 -14.21
C ALA A 344 1.81 4.92 -13.86
N PHE A 345 2.31 5.12 -12.65
CA PHE A 345 3.47 4.37 -12.15
C PHE A 345 3.17 2.87 -12.05
N TRP A 346 2.01 2.50 -11.49
CA TRP A 346 1.56 1.12 -11.39
C TRP A 346 1.47 0.45 -12.75
N GLN A 347 0.89 1.11 -13.75
CA GLN A 347 0.77 0.55 -15.11
C GLN A 347 2.13 0.20 -15.73
N ALA A 348 3.17 0.98 -15.41
CA ALA A 348 4.52 0.76 -15.93
C ALA A 348 5.34 -0.26 -15.13
N ASN A 349 5.06 -0.43 -13.84
CA ASN A 349 5.93 -1.16 -12.92
C ASN A 349 5.27 -2.38 -12.26
N HIS A 350 3.94 -2.46 -12.28
CA HIS A 350 3.12 -3.45 -11.58
C HIS A 350 3.29 -3.44 -10.04
N TRP A 351 3.68 -2.28 -9.51
CA TRP A 351 3.67 -1.90 -8.11
C TRP A 351 3.53 -0.37 -8.05
N TYR A 352 3.13 0.18 -6.90
CA TYR A 352 3.15 1.62 -6.69
C TYR A 352 4.02 2.00 -5.51
#